data_AF-A0A8B6HFJ5-F1
#
_entry.id   AF-A0A8B6HFJ5-F1
#
_cell.length_a   1.000
_cell.length_b   1.000
_cell.length_c   1.000
_cell.angle_alpha   90.00
_cell.angle_beta   90.00
_cell.angle_gamma   90.00
#
_symmetry.space_group_name_H-M   'P 1'
#
loop_
_entity.id
_entity.type
_entity.pdbx_description
1 polymer ?
#
loop_
_entity_poly.entity_id
_entity_poly.type
_entity_poly.pdbx_seq_one_letter_code
_entity_poly.pdbx_strand_id
1 'polypeptide(L)'
;MRWNTKSDNILYNQLNFDRKNDDIPLTKREVLRQSSRIFDPLGLISPVTVTSKTLYGQRLWKEKLNWDELLPCSLKEEWKSIAMEIEEATKTEISRQKHLNLMMRKTRLNFIYLQTPVNKHMARMPI
;
A
#
# COMPACT_ATOMS: atom_id res chain seq x y z
N MET A 1 -3.72 1.44 14.15
CA MET A 1 -2.27 1.46 14.44
C MET A 1 -2.08 1.77 15.92
N ARG A 2 -1.19 1.06 16.61
CA ARG A 2 -0.89 1.24 18.03
C ARG A 2 0.62 1.12 18.25
N TRP A 3 1.16 1.90 19.17
CA TRP A 3 2.57 1.78 19.58
C TRP A 3 2.65 0.98 20.88
N ASN A 4 3.44 -0.09 20.87
CA ASN A 4 3.83 -0.81 22.07
C ASN A 4 5.11 -0.17 22.62
N THR A 5 4.99 0.55 23.73
CA THR A 5 6.12 1.29 24.35
C THR A 5 7.14 0.36 24.98
N LYS A 6 6.75 -0.85 25.42
CA LYS A 6 7.66 -1.79 26.08
C LYS A 6 8.60 -2.47 25.08
N SER A 7 8.09 -2.88 23.92
CA SER A 7 8.89 -3.52 22.87
C SER A 7 9.38 -2.56 21.78
N ASP A 8 8.95 -1.30 21.83
CA ASP A 8 9.21 -0.28 20.81
C ASP A 8 8.74 -0.65 19.38
N ASN A 9 7.65 -1.40 19.29
CA ASN A 9 7.05 -1.85 18.02
C ASN A 9 5.78 -1.07 17.69
N ILE A 10 5.59 -0.78 16.40
CA ILE A 10 4.32 -0.34 15.82
C ILE A 10 3.54 -1.58 15.38
N LEU A 11 2.27 -1.60 15.76
CA LEU A 11 1.31 -2.66 15.46
C LEU A 11 0.15 -2.09 14.65
N TYR A 12 -0.37 -2.86 13.70
CA TYR A 12 -1.61 -2.54 13.01
C TYR A 12 -2.82 -3.17 13.71
N ASN A 13 -3.99 -2.56 13.48
CA ASN A 13 -5.23 -3.20 13.92
C ASN A 13 -5.48 -4.37 12.97
N GLN A 14 -5.82 -5.53 13.52
CA GLN A 14 -6.17 -6.69 12.70
C GLN A 14 -7.42 -6.36 11.88
N LEU A 15 -7.31 -6.46 10.57
CA LEU A 15 -8.41 -6.25 9.64
C LEU A 15 -8.89 -7.60 9.16
N ASN A 16 -10.08 -8.01 9.60
CA ASN A 16 -10.76 -9.15 9.00
C ASN A 16 -11.67 -8.62 7.89
N PHE A 17 -11.42 -9.04 6.66
CA PHE A 17 -12.30 -8.80 5.53
C PHE A 17 -13.19 -10.03 5.32
N ASP A 18 -14.46 -9.80 4.99
CA ASP A 18 -15.43 -10.87 4.75
C ASP A 18 -15.25 -11.53 3.37
N ARG A 19 -14.01 -11.91 3.03
CA ARG A 19 -13.62 -12.44 1.72
C ARG A 19 -14.05 -13.89 1.48
N LYS A 20 -14.35 -14.63 2.54
CA LYS A 20 -14.78 -16.05 2.50
C LYS A 20 -16.29 -16.21 2.51
N ASN A 21 -17.03 -15.13 2.81
CA ASN A 21 -18.47 -15.17 2.88
C ASN A 21 -19.05 -14.66 1.56
N ASP A 22 -19.45 -15.58 0.69
CA ASP A 22 -20.07 -15.22 -0.59
C ASP A 22 -21.51 -14.69 -0.42
N ASP A 23 -22.10 -14.80 0.77
CA ASP A 23 -23.41 -14.19 1.09
C ASP A 23 -23.33 -12.67 1.24
N ILE A 24 -22.12 -12.12 1.44
CA ILE A 24 -21.93 -10.67 1.53
C ILE A 24 -21.66 -10.14 0.11
N PRO A 25 -22.57 -9.32 -0.45
CA PRO A 25 -22.40 -8.81 -1.79
C PRO A 25 -21.20 -7.86 -1.85
N LEU A 26 -20.17 -8.27 -2.59
CA LEU A 26 -19.03 -7.40 -2.84
C LEU A 26 -19.38 -6.39 -3.94
N THR A 27 -19.69 -5.17 -3.51
CA THR A 27 -19.98 -4.01 -4.36
C THR A 27 -18.83 -3.01 -4.35
N LYS A 28 -18.87 -2.03 -5.26
CA LYS A 28 -17.91 -0.92 -5.28
C LYS A 28 -17.90 -0.13 -3.96
N ARG A 29 -19.09 0.10 -3.37
CA ARG A 29 -19.22 0.73 -2.04
C ARG A 29 -18.55 -0.11 -0.97
N GLU A 30 -18.75 -1.42 -0.99
CA GLU A 30 -18.19 -2.31 0.03
C GLU A 30 -16.66 -2.37 -0.04
N VAL A 31 -16.07 -2.44 -1.25
CA VAL A 31 -14.61 -2.34 -1.41
C VAL A 31 -14.08 -1.03 -0.83
N LEU A 32 -14.74 0.09 -1.09
CA LEU A 32 -14.30 1.39 -0.58
C LEU A 32 -14.42 1.47 0.95
N ARG A 33 -15.51 0.93 1.51
CA ARG A 33 -15.67 0.78 2.96
C ARG A 33 -14.53 -0.05 3.55
N GLN A 34 -14.23 -1.21 2.96
CA GLN A 34 -13.17 -2.08 3.43
C GLN A 34 -11.77 -1.44 3.29
N SER A 35 -11.45 -0.86 2.14
CA SER A 35 -10.15 -0.21 1.90
C SER A 35 -9.92 1.01 2.81
N SER A 36 -10.98 1.74 3.17
CA SER A 36 -10.89 2.89 4.09
C SER A 36 -10.43 2.51 5.50
N ARG A 37 -10.64 1.25 5.93
CA ARG A 37 -10.20 0.74 7.24
C ARG A 37 -8.67 0.67 7.35
N ILE A 38 -7.97 0.66 6.21
CA ILE A 38 -6.52 0.62 6.15
C ILE A 38 -6.01 2.03 6.38
N PHE A 39 -5.43 2.28 7.55
CA PHE A 39 -4.85 3.56 7.90
C PHE A 39 -3.35 3.41 8.17
N ASP A 40 -2.54 3.94 7.24
CA ASP A 40 -1.07 3.92 7.29
C ASP A 40 -0.50 5.33 7.09
N PRO A 41 -0.46 6.15 8.16
CA PRO A 41 0.05 7.52 8.07
C PRO A 41 1.58 7.60 7.88
N LEU A 42 2.30 6.51 8.16
CA LEU A 42 3.76 6.46 8.12
C LEU A 42 4.30 5.73 6.86
N GLY A 43 3.41 5.19 6.03
CA GLY A 43 3.75 4.46 4.82
C GLY A 43 4.46 3.11 5.06
N LEU A 44 4.35 2.53 6.26
CA LEU A 44 5.08 1.31 6.63
C LEU A 44 4.60 0.09 5.85
N ILE A 45 3.32 0.09 5.46
CA ILE A 45 2.66 -0.92 4.63
C ILE A 45 2.15 -0.25 3.33
N SER A 46 2.91 0.74 2.84
CA SER A 46 2.56 1.49 1.64
C SER A 46 2.34 0.61 0.40
N PRO A 47 3.05 -0.51 0.15
CA PRO A 47 2.78 -1.33 -1.03
C PRO A 47 1.32 -1.81 -1.09
N VAL A 48 0.79 -2.38 0.01
CA VAL A 48 -0.60 -2.86 0.04
C VAL A 48 -1.62 -1.72 0.13
N THR A 49 -1.26 -0.60 0.78
CA THR A 49 -2.14 0.57 0.87
C THR A 49 -2.31 1.26 -0.49
N VAL A 50 -1.23 1.37 -1.26
CA VAL A 50 -1.25 1.95 -2.62
C VAL A 50 -1.96 1.01 -3.59
N THR A 51 -1.69 -0.30 -3.54
CA THR A 51 -2.37 -1.27 -4.40
C THR A 51 -3.88 -1.24 -4.18
N SER A 52 -4.34 -1.26 -2.92
CA SER A 52 -5.77 -1.27 -2.60
C SER A 52 -6.48 0.05 -2.92
N LYS A 53 -5.95 1.20 -2.48
CA LYS A 53 -6.65 2.48 -2.59
C LYS A 53 -6.45 3.15 -3.93
N THR A 54 -5.23 3.08 -4.47
CA THR A 54 -4.88 3.81 -5.69
C THR A 54 -5.06 2.93 -6.90
N LEU A 55 -4.35 1.81 -7.01
CA LEU A 55 -4.33 1.02 -8.25
C LEU A 55 -5.68 0.32 -8.48
N TYR A 56 -6.15 -0.44 -7.49
CA TYR A 56 -7.43 -1.13 -7.57
C TYR A 56 -8.61 -0.15 -7.55
N GLY A 57 -8.53 0.91 -6.73
CA GLY A 57 -9.53 1.99 -6.73
C GLY A 57 -9.66 2.66 -8.10
N GLN A 58 -8.55 3.00 -8.77
CA GLN A 58 -8.57 3.55 -10.12
C GLN A 58 -9.15 2.57 -11.13
N ARG A 59 -8.82 1.28 -11.03
CA ARG A 59 -9.40 0.23 -11.87
C ARG A 59 -10.92 0.18 -11.71
N LEU A 60 -11.42 0.10 -10.47
CA LEU A 60 -12.86 0.12 -10.16
C LEU A 60 -13.57 1.39 -10.63
N TRP A 61 -12.87 2.52 -10.70
CA TRP A 61 -13.45 3.77 -11.18
C TRP A 61 -13.57 3.83 -12.70
N LYS A 62 -12.67 3.14 -13.42
CA LYS A 62 -12.77 3.00 -14.88
C LYS A 62 -13.90 2.07 -15.29
N GLU A 63 -14.25 1.12 -14.43
CA GLU A 63 -15.44 0.30 -14.60
C GLU A 63 -16.70 1.15 -14.45
N LYS A 64 -17.62 1.02 -15.41
CA LYS A 64 -18.91 1.72 -15.43
C LYS A 64 -19.93 1.08 -14.48
N LEU A 65 -19.49 0.68 -13.29
CA LEU A 65 -20.29 0.02 -12.26
C LEU A 65 -20.89 1.06 -11.31
N ASN A 66 -22.16 0.85 -10.94
CA ASN A 66 -22.81 1.61 -9.88
C ASN A 66 -22.26 1.23 -8.49
N TRP A 67 -22.53 2.07 -7.49
CA TRP A 67 -22.02 1.89 -6.12
C TRP A 67 -22.46 0.59 -5.45
N ASP A 68 -23.71 0.20 -5.66
CA ASP A 68 -24.35 -0.97 -5.04
C ASP A 68 -24.47 -2.15 -6.02
N GLU A 69 -23.84 -2.05 -7.18
CA GLU A 69 -23.77 -3.12 -8.17
C GLU A 69 -22.72 -4.16 -7.77
N LEU A 70 -23.04 -5.44 -8.02
CA LEU A 70 -22.13 -6.54 -7.75
C LEU A 70 -20.90 -6.47 -8.67
N LEU A 71 -19.73 -6.68 -8.09
CA LEU A 71 -18.50 -6.79 -8.86
C LEU A 71 -18.53 -8.05 -9.76
N PRO A 72 -18.07 -7.95 -11.02
CA PRO A 72 -17.72 -9.09 -11.85
C PRO A 72 -16.73 -10.03 -11.16
N CYS A 73 -16.76 -11.32 -11.50
CA CYS A 73 -15.94 -12.35 -10.85
C CYS A 73 -14.44 -12.00 -10.84
N SER A 74 -13.91 -11.50 -11.94
CA SER A 74 -12.49 -11.12 -12.05
C SER A 74 -12.08 -10.05 -11.04
N LEU A 75 -12.90 -9.01 -10.85
CA LEU A 75 -12.64 -7.95 -9.89
C LEU A 75 -12.82 -8.44 -8.45
N LYS A 76 -13.79 -9.34 -8.21
CA LYS A 76 -13.97 -9.96 -6.88
C LYS A 76 -12.75 -10.76 -6.47
N GLU A 77 -12.23 -11.62 -7.34
CA GLU A 77 -11.05 -12.45 -7.07
C GLU A 77 -9.80 -11.59 -6.80
N GLU A 78 -9.59 -10.56 -7.61
CA GLU A 78 -8.52 -9.59 -7.41
C GLU A 78 -8.63 -8.89 -6.04
N TRP A 79 -9.83 -8.43 -5.67
CA TRP A 79 -10.04 -7.84 -4.34
C TRP A 79 -9.76 -8.84 -3.22
N LYS A 80 -10.21 -10.09 -3.35
CA LYS A 80 -9.93 -11.14 -2.36
C LYS A 80 -8.42 -11.36 -2.19
N SER A 81 -7.63 -11.29 -3.27
CA SER A 81 -6.15 -11.35 -3.21
C SER A 81 -5.56 -10.15 -2.46
N ILE A 82 -5.96 -8.94 -2.82
CA ILE A 82 -5.49 -7.72 -2.16
C ILE A 82 -5.85 -7.72 -0.67
N ALA A 83 -7.07 -8.14 -0.33
CA ALA A 83 -7.54 -8.27 1.05
C ALA A 83 -6.67 -9.26 1.86
N MET A 84 -6.26 -10.38 1.25
CA MET A 84 -5.32 -11.32 1.88
C MET A 84 -3.94 -10.70 2.13
N GLU A 85 -3.40 -9.95 1.17
CA GLU A 85 -2.12 -9.28 1.34
C GLU A 85 -2.17 -8.22 2.45
N ILE A 86 -3.27 -7.47 2.56
CA ILE A 86 -3.48 -6.51 3.64
C ILE A 86 -3.58 -7.23 4.99
N GLU A 87 -4.37 -8.30 5.07
CA GLU A 87 -4.48 -9.14 6.28
C GLU A 87 -3.10 -9.59 6.74
N GLU A 88 -2.24 -10.07 5.82
CA GLU A 88 -0.90 -10.53 6.17
C GLU A 88 0.03 -9.39 6.57
N ALA A 89 0.04 -8.29 5.80
CA ALA A 89 0.87 -7.12 6.11
C ALA A 89 0.55 -6.54 7.50
N THR A 90 -0.72 -6.52 7.90
CA THR A 90 -1.17 -5.97 9.19
C THR A 90 -0.85 -6.86 10.40
N LYS A 91 -0.44 -8.12 10.19
CA LYS A 91 0.07 -8.99 11.27
C LYS A 91 1.51 -8.69 11.67
N THR A 92 2.25 -7.98 10.81
CA THR A 92 3.66 -7.70 11.07
C THR A 92 3.84 -6.69 12.20
N GLU A 93 4.81 -6.94 13.07
CA GLU A 93 5.28 -5.98 14.06
C GLU A 93 6.48 -5.22 13.50
N ILE A 94 6.41 -3.89 13.51
CA ILE A 94 7.44 -3.06 12.91
C ILE A 94 8.20 -2.32 14.02
N SER A 95 9.46 -2.70 14.24
CA SER A 95 10.34 -2.00 15.17
C SER A 95 10.62 -0.58 14.68
N ARG A 96 10.27 0.43 15.49
CA ARG A 96 10.46 1.85 15.12
C ARG A 96 11.92 2.18 14.91
N GLN A 97 12.79 1.76 15.84
CA GLN A 97 14.21 2.02 15.73
C GLN A 97 14.82 1.45 14.43
N LYS A 98 14.47 0.20 14.09
CA LYS A 98 14.95 -0.43 12.86
C LYS A 98 14.42 0.28 11.61
N HIS A 99 13.15 0.67 11.63
CA HIS A 99 12.54 1.42 10.53
C HIS A 99 13.22 2.78 10.31
N LEU A 100 13.42 3.57 11.38
CA LEU A 100 14.12 4.85 11.32
C LEU A 100 15.55 4.68 10.79
N ASN A 101 16.28 3.69 11.29
CA ASN A 101 17.64 3.40 10.81
C ASN A 101 17.65 3.04 9.31
N LEU A 102 16.69 2.25 8.84
CA LEU A 102 16.56 1.90 7.43
C LEU A 102 16.20 3.13 6.58
N MET A 103 15.27 3.96 7.05
CA MET A 103 14.85 5.19 6.39
C MET A 103 16.04 6.16 6.26
N MET A 104 16.76 6.41 7.35
CA MET A 104 17.92 7.29 7.38
C MET A 104 19.03 6.80 6.44
N ARG A 105 19.25 5.48 6.34
CA ARG A 105 20.21 4.90 5.38
C ARG A 105 19.79 5.14 3.92
N LYS A 106 18.52 4.96 3.58
CA LYS A 106 18.00 5.21 2.24
C LYS A 106 18.08 6.69 1.85
N THR A 107 17.72 7.60 2.75
CA THR A 107 17.82 9.05 2.52
C THR A 107 19.27 9.49 2.31
N ARG A 108 20.20 8.90 3.08
CA ARG A 108 21.65 9.16 2.95
C ARG A 108 22.20 8.68 1.61
N LEU A 109 21.74 7.54 1.09
CA LEU A 109 22.08 7.08 -0.26
C LEU A 109 21.54 8.04 -1.33
N ASN A 110 20.29 8.48 -1.24
CA ASN A 110 19.71 9.45 -2.19
C ASN A 110 20.47 10.79 -2.22
N PHE A 111 21.00 11.25 -1.08
CA PHE A 111 21.84 12.45 -1.01
C PHE A 111 23.19 12.26 -1.74
N ILE A 112 23.80 11.08 -1.63
CA ILE A 112 25.07 10.77 -2.31
C ILE A 112 24.87 10.72 -3.84
N TYR A 113 23.76 10.14 -4.33
CA TYR A 113 23.43 10.11 -5.76
C TYR A 113 23.16 11.50 -6.35
N LEU A 114 22.67 12.45 -5.55
CA LEU A 114 22.47 13.84 -5.99
C LEU A 114 23.75 14.70 -5.90
N GLN A 115 24.83 14.18 -5.31
CA GLN A 115 26.11 14.85 -5.14
C GLN A 115 27.23 14.30 -6.03
N THR A 116 26.99 13.21 -6.77
CA THR A 116 27.94 12.76 -7.80
C THR A 116 27.86 13.69 -9.01
N PRO A 117 28.92 14.41 -9.38
CA PRO A 117 28.91 15.24 -10.57
C PRO A 117 28.80 14.32 -11.80
N VAL A 118 27.73 14.50 -12.60
CA VAL A 118 27.63 13.90 -13.93
C VAL A 118 28.80 14.43 -14.75
N ASN A 119 29.73 13.54 -15.12
CA ASN A 119 30.87 13.85 -15.98
C ASN A 119 30.36 14.42 -17.31
N LYS A 120 30.46 15.75 -17.46
CA LYS A 120 30.24 16.48 -18.72
C LYS A 120 31.44 16.26 -19.65
N HIS A 121 31.53 15.10 -20.28
CA HIS A 121 32.44 14.88 -21.41
C HIS A 121 31.72 14.22 -22.58
N MET A 122 30.67 14.87 -23.10
CA MET A 122 30.22 14.70 -24.47
C MET A 122 29.57 16.01 -24.94
N ALA A 123 30.35 16.88 -25.58
CA ALA A 123 29.86 17.90 -26.50
C ALA A 123 31.05 18.57 -27.20
N ARG A 124 31.55 17.97 -28.29
CA ARG A 124 32.12 18.68 -29.44
C ARG A 124 31.91 17.82 -30.70
N MET A 125 30.87 18.11 -31.46
CA MET A 125 30.84 17.89 -32.91
C MET A 125 30.80 19.27 -33.57
N PRO A 126 31.69 19.60 -34.52
CA PRO A 126 31.59 20.82 -35.30
C PRO A 126 30.57 20.64 -36.43
N ILE A 127 30.09 21.80 -36.90
CA ILE A 127 29.09 22.05 -37.95
C ILE A 127 29.51 21.42 -39.28
#